data_AF-A0A1R3FPX7-F1
#
_entry.id   AF-A0A1R3FPX7-F1
#
_cell.length_a   1.000
_cell.length_b   1.000
_cell.length_c   1.000
_cell.angle_alpha   90.00
_cell.angle_beta   90.00
_cell.angle_gamma   90.00
#
_symmetry.space_group_name_H-M   'P 1'
#
loop_
_entity.id
_entity.type
_entity.pdbx_description
1 polymer ?
#
loop_
_entity_poly.entity_id
_entity_poly.type
_entity_poly.pdbx_seq_one_letter_code
_entity_poly.pdbx_strand_id
1 'polypeptide(L)'
;MSKLDSNVQNLVSSEPFMKIKELIRMGESPVSLAEKHDISLLEVVSLISLDDHYDLPEKLLRNRIKRGKMQITLDGLEKQCTGCLEYWPLTPEFFPKNARAKDSAHTLCKMCECQRAQEKRNRNANTKKDIH
;
A
#
# COMPACT_ATOMS: atom_id res chain seq x y z
N MET A 1 23.67 -25.74 -16.21
CA MET A 1 24.60 -24.79 -15.56
C MET A 1 24.19 -23.39 -15.98
N SER A 2 23.28 -22.82 -15.20
CA SER A 2 22.62 -21.54 -15.48
C SER A 2 23.56 -20.41 -15.04
N LYS A 3 24.04 -19.60 -15.98
CA LYS A 3 24.74 -18.35 -15.67
C LYS A 3 23.67 -17.37 -15.19
N LEU A 4 23.63 -17.13 -13.88
CA LEU A 4 22.85 -16.02 -13.32
C LEU A 4 23.69 -14.75 -13.48
N ASP A 5 23.10 -13.78 -14.15
CA ASP A 5 23.68 -12.51 -14.54
C ASP A 5 24.21 -11.72 -13.34
N SER A 6 25.50 -11.41 -13.39
CA SER A 6 26.26 -10.61 -12.43
C SER A 6 25.86 -9.12 -12.42
N ASN A 7 24.72 -8.77 -13.01
CA ASN A 7 24.32 -7.39 -13.30
C ASN A 7 23.38 -6.78 -12.25
N VAL A 8 22.99 -7.55 -11.22
CA VAL A 8 22.07 -7.08 -10.16
C VAL A 8 22.82 -6.49 -8.96
N GLN A 9 24.10 -6.80 -8.78
CA GLN A 9 24.86 -6.40 -7.58
C GLN A 9 25.50 -4.99 -7.66
N ASN A 10 25.43 -4.30 -8.80
CA ASN A 10 26.02 -2.95 -8.97
C ASN A 10 25.01 -1.79 -8.90
N LEU A 11 23.73 -2.05 -8.60
CA LEU A 11 22.69 -1.00 -8.54
C LEU A 11 22.54 -0.36 -7.15
N VAL A 12 23.24 -0.82 -6.13
CA VAL A 12 23.04 -0.37 -4.73
C VAL A 12 23.98 0.79 -4.32
N SER A 13 24.91 1.20 -5.20
CA SER A 13 25.96 2.18 -4.90
C SER A 13 25.84 3.51 -5.67
N SER A 14 24.72 3.77 -6.37
CA SER A 14 24.55 5.05 -7.06
C SER A 14 23.95 6.12 -6.12
N GLU A 15 24.71 7.21 -5.93
CA GLU A 15 24.33 8.46 -5.25
C GLU A 15 22.86 8.94 -5.40
N PRO A 16 22.16 8.79 -6.54
CA PRO A 16 20.78 9.24 -6.66
C PRO A 16 19.77 8.57 -5.70
N PHE A 17 19.99 7.34 -5.25
CA PHE A 17 19.02 6.63 -4.40
C PHE A 17 18.93 7.17 -2.97
N MET A 18 20.08 7.50 -2.37
CA MET A 18 20.11 8.11 -1.03
C MET A 18 19.46 9.50 -1.03
N LYS A 19 19.57 10.22 -2.15
CA LYS A 19 18.96 11.55 -2.31
C LYS A 19 17.43 11.50 -2.28
N ILE A 20 16.78 10.47 -2.86
CA ILE A 20 15.30 10.39 -2.87
C ILE A 20 14.75 10.20 -1.45
N LYS A 21 15.29 9.28 -0.65
CA LYS A 21 14.84 9.11 0.75
C LYS A 21 15.04 10.37 1.58
N GLU A 22 16.15 11.05 1.38
CA GLU A 22 16.47 12.29 2.09
C GLU A 22 15.56 13.44 1.66
N LEU A 23 15.24 13.57 0.37
CA LEU A 23 14.28 14.54 -0.14
C LEU A 23 12.88 14.32 0.46
N ILE A 24 12.41 13.07 0.53
CA ILE A 24 11.12 12.74 1.16
C ILE A 24 11.16 13.08 2.65
N ARG A 25 12.28 12.81 3.34
CA ARG A 25 12.47 13.21 4.74
C ARG A 25 12.44 14.73 4.93
N MET A 26 12.89 15.50 3.92
CA MET A 26 12.79 16.95 3.89
C MET A 26 11.40 17.48 3.50
N GLY A 27 10.43 16.59 3.26
CA GLY A 27 9.04 16.95 2.96
C GLY A 27 8.72 17.06 1.47
N GLU A 28 9.63 16.69 0.58
CA GLU A 28 9.33 16.60 -0.85
C GLU A 28 8.30 15.50 -1.12
N SER A 29 7.33 15.82 -1.99
CA SER A 29 6.31 14.85 -2.37
C SER A 29 6.92 13.74 -3.24
N PRO A 30 6.70 12.46 -2.92
CA PRO A 30 7.14 11.33 -3.77
C PRO A 30 6.63 11.43 -5.21
N VAL A 31 5.45 12.03 -5.42
CA VAL A 31 4.89 12.26 -6.76
C VAL A 31 5.69 13.33 -7.51
N SER A 32 6.01 14.45 -6.85
CA SER A 32 6.82 15.51 -7.43
C SER A 32 8.25 15.05 -7.73
N LEU A 33 8.80 14.18 -6.89
CA LEU A 33 10.10 13.56 -7.12
C LEU A 33 10.08 12.63 -8.34
N ALA A 34 9.04 11.81 -8.48
CA ALA A 34 8.87 10.96 -9.66
C ALA A 34 8.84 11.78 -10.95
N GLU A 35 8.08 12.89 -10.97
CA GLU A 35 7.99 13.79 -12.12
C GLU A 35 9.31 14.54 -12.38
N LYS A 36 9.97 15.05 -11.33
CA LYS A 36 11.21 15.84 -11.45
C LYS A 36 12.40 15.03 -11.95
N HIS A 37 12.45 13.75 -11.58
CA HIS A 37 13.54 12.86 -11.93
C HIS A 37 13.24 11.94 -13.12
N ASP A 38 12.07 12.08 -13.75
CA ASP A 38 11.59 11.23 -14.84
C ASP A 38 11.67 9.73 -14.50
N ILE A 39 11.30 9.40 -13.26
CA ILE A 39 11.24 8.02 -12.74
C ILE A 39 9.80 7.61 -12.47
N SER A 40 9.53 6.33 -12.57
CA SER A 40 8.19 5.81 -12.27
C SER A 40 7.88 5.96 -10.79
N LEU A 41 6.60 6.15 -10.46
CA LEU A 41 6.19 6.25 -9.06
C LEU A 41 6.38 4.92 -8.32
N LEU A 42 6.35 3.79 -9.05
CA LEU A 42 6.63 2.48 -8.48
C LEU A 42 8.09 2.32 -8.10
N GLU A 43 9.03 2.83 -8.91
CA GLU A 43 10.45 2.86 -8.53
C GLU A 43 10.66 3.67 -7.26
N VAL A 44 10.02 4.84 -7.12
CA VAL A 44 10.08 5.63 -5.88
C VAL A 44 9.57 4.81 -4.68
N VAL A 45 8.47 4.06 -4.84
CA VAL A 45 7.94 3.18 -3.78
C VAL A 45 8.91 2.05 -3.45
N SER A 46 9.44 1.34 -4.44
CA SER A 46 10.40 0.25 -4.24
C SER A 46 11.71 0.71 -3.61
N LEU A 47 12.07 1.99 -3.74
CA LEU A 47 13.21 2.56 -3.03
C LEU A 47 12.93 2.75 -1.54
N ILE A 48 11.67 3.00 -1.16
CA ILE A 48 11.28 3.30 0.22
C ILE A 48 10.89 2.03 0.97
N SER A 49 10.05 1.19 0.36
CA SER A 49 9.55 -0.05 0.95
C SER A 49 10.51 -1.22 0.74
N LEU A 50 10.67 -2.04 1.77
CA LEU A 50 11.46 -3.28 1.71
C LEU A 50 10.62 -4.51 1.27
N ASP A 51 9.29 -4.37 1.26
CA ASP A 51 8.37 -5.49 1.08
C ASP A 51 7.34 -5.23 -0.03
N ASP A 52 7.64 -5.70 -1.24
CA ASP A 52 6.72 -5.69 -2.39
C ASP A 52 5.65 -6.79 -2.21
N HIS A 53 4.57 -6.48 -1.50
CA HIS A 53 3.50 -7.45 -1.23
C HIS A 53 2.25 -7.32 -2.11
N TYR A 54 2.14 -6.27 -2.93
CA TYR A 54 0.94 -6.00 -3.73
C TYR A 54 1.25 -5.60 -5.18
N ASP A 55 0.59 -6.29 -6.10
CA ASP A 55 0.61 -5.96 -7.53
C ASP A 55 -0.30 -4.74 -7.76
N LEU A 56 0.30 -3.54 -7.76
CA LEU A 56 -0.42 -2.28 -7.87
C LEU A 56 -0.04 -1.54 -9.15
N PRO A 57 -0.92 -1.47 -10.16
CA PRO A 57 -0.63 -0.72 -11.38
C PRO A 57 -0.38 0.77 -11.09
N GLU A 58 0.66 1.36 -11.67
CA GLU A 58 1.06 2.75 -11.39
C GLU A 58 -0.08 3.76 -11.62
N LYS A 59 -0.85 3.58 -12.71
CA LYS A 59 -2.02 4.41 -13.00
C LYS A 59 -3.06 4.35 -11.88
N LEU A 60 -3.23 3.21 -11.21
CA LEU A 60 -4.14 3.07 -10.08
C LEU A 60 -3.57 3.76 -8.84
N LEU A 61 -2.28 3.60 -8.57
CA LEU A 61 -1.58 4.28 -7.46
C LEU A 61 -1.72 5.80 -7.56
N ARG A 62 -1.36 6.39 -8.70
CA ARG A 62 -1.48 7.84 -8.95
C ARG A 62 -2.90 8.35 -8.71
N ASN A 63 -3.90 7.63 -9.24
CA ASN A 63 -5.30 7.99 -9.05
C ASN A 63 -5.77 7.92 -7.59
N ARG A 64 -5.24 6.97 -6.81
CA ARG A 64 -5.59 6.82 -5.40
C ARG A 64 -4.93 7.87 -4.52
N ILE A 65 -3.67 8.20 -4.80
CA ILE A 65 -2.99 9.32 -4.12
C ILE A 65 -3.74 10.63 -4.41
N LYS A 66 -4.07 10.90 -5.67
CA LYS A 66 -4.87 12.09 -6.05
C LYS A 66 -6.22 12.18 -5.34
N ARG A 67 -6.83 11.04 -4.99
CA ARG A 67 -8.11 10.95 -4.28
C ARG A 67 -7.97 10.90 -2.75
N GLY A 68 -6.76 10.98 -2.20
CA GLY A 68 -6.52 10.81 -0.76
C GLY A 68 -6.92 9.42 -0.24
N LYS A 69 -6.72 8.38 -1.05
CA LYS A 69 -6.98 6.98 -0.66
C LYS A 69 -5.71 6.18 -0.39
N MET A 70 -4.56 6.73 -0.79
CA MET A 70 -3.24 6.19 -0.54
C MET A 70 -2.27 7.33 -0.32
N GLN A 71 -1.20 7.07 0.42
CA GLN A 71 -0.07 7.97 0.59
C GLN A 71 1.23 7.18 0.61
N ILE A 72 2.31 7.82 0.21
CA ILE A 72 3.66 7.24 0.25
C ILE A 72 4.38 7.96 1.39
N THR A 73 4.77 7.22 2.42
CA THR A 73 5.51 7.68 3.60
C THR A 73 6.93 7.11 3.58
N LEU A 74 7.75 7.47 4.56
CA LEU A 74 9.08 6.88 4.73
C LEU A 74 9.03 5.38 5.07
N ASP A 75 7.92 4.92 5.62
CA ASP A 75 7.71 3.52 6.00
C ASP A 75 7.11 2.71 4.83
N GLY A 76 6.68 3.40 3.76
CA GLY A 76 6.25 2.77 2.52
C GLY A 76 4.90 3.25 2.01
N LEU A 77 4.23 2.36 1.28
CA LEU A 77 2.90 2.64 0.75
C LEU A 77 1.83 2.37 1.81
N GLU A 78 1.05 3.41 2.12
CA GLU A 78 -0.08 3.33 3.03
C GLU A 78 -1.41 3.51 2.30
N LYS A 79 -2.46 2.89 2.83
CA LYS A 79 -3.82 2.95 2.30
C LYS A 79 -4.78 3.39 3.38
N GLN A 80 -5.75 4.24 3.00
CA GLN A 80 -6.81 4.68 3.91
C GLN A 80 -7.83 3.56 4.14
N CYS A 81 -8.16 3.29 5.40
CA CYS A 81 -9.29 2.45 5.78
C CYS A 81 -10.61 3.21 5.57
N THR A 82 -11.58 2.60 4.89
CA THR A 82 -12.92 3.22 4.70
C THR A 82 -13.82 3.17 5.94
N GLY A 83 -13.41 2.45 6.99
CA GLY A 83 -14.13 2.34 8.26
C GLY A 83 -13.65 3.36 9.29
N CYS A 84 -12.37 3.31 9.67
CA CYS A 84 -11.79 4.23 10.65
C CYS A 84 -11.16 5.50 10.05
N LEU A 85 -11.05 5.61 8.73
CA LEU A 85 -10.46 6.75 8.00
C LEU A 85 -8.96 6.99 8.22
N GLU A 86 -8.30 6.16 9.02
CA GLU A 86 -6.85 6.17 9.23
C GLU A 86 -6.09 5.52 8.08
N TYR A 87 -4.83 5.93 7.91
CA TYR A 87 -3.89 5.32 6.98
C TYR A 87 -3.10 4.22 7.68
N TRP A 88 -2.94 3.10 7.00
CA TRP A 88 -2.19 1.95 7.49
C TRP A 88 -1.29 1.42 6.38
N PRO A 89 -0.15 0.79 6.72
CA PRO A 89 0.69 0.11 5.74
C PRO A 89 -0.14 -0.82 4.86
N LEU A 90 0.03 -0.75 3.54
CA LEU A 90 -0.59 -1.68 2.61
C LEU A 90 0.16 -3.01 2.71
N THR A 91 -0.06 -3.72 3.80
CA THR A 91 0.53 -5.03 4.10
C THR A 91 -0.56 -6.02 4.56
N PRO A 92 -0.35 -7.34 4.40
CA PRO A 92 -1.31 -8.34 4.83
C PRO A 92 -1.59 -8.31 6.34
N GLU A 93 -0.72 -7.67 7.14
CA GLU A 93 -0.86 -7.46 8.57
C GLU A 93 -2.03 -6.51 8.87
N PHE A 94 -2.21 -5.45 8.08
CA PHE A 94 -3.25 -4.44 8.29
C PHE A 94 -4.47 -4.61 7.39
N PHE A 95 -4.29 -5.08 6.16
CA PHE A 95 -5.38 -5.27 5.19
C PHE A 95 -5.53 -6.74 4.79
N PRO A 96 -6.71 -7.36 5.00
CA PRO A 96 -6.98 -8.69 4.47
C PRO A 96 -6.79 -8.73 2.95
N LYS A 97 -6.27 -9.85 2.45
CA LYS A 97 -6.12 -10.08 1.00
C LYS A 97 -7.50 -10.16 0.33
N ASN A 98 -7.66 -9.46 -0.79
CA ASN A 98 -8.85 -9.51 -1.64
C ASN A 98 -8.44 -9.72 -3.09
N ALA A 99 -8.42 -10.96 -3.57
CA ALA A 99 -8.03 -11.28 -4.94
C ALA A 99 -8.93 -10.63 -6.02
N ARG A 100 -10.11 -10.11 -5.65
CA ARG A 100 -11.00 -9.39 -6.58
C ARG A 100 -10.69 -7.90 -6.68
N ALA A 101 -9.96 -7.35 -5.71
CA ALA A 101 -9.56 -5.96 -5.73
C ALA A 101 -8.34 -5.77 -6.63
N LYS A 102 -8.28 -4.65 -7.35
CA LYS A 102 -7.16 -4.34 -8.26
C LYS A 102 -5.81 -4.18 -7.54
N ASP A 103 -5.84 -3.91 -6.24
CA ASP A 103 -4.70 -3.80 -5.34
C ASP A 103 -4.57 -5.00 -4.42
N SER A 104 -5.29 -6.09 -4.69
CA SER A 104 -5.29 -7.33 -3.89
C SER A 104 -5.57 -7.16 -2.39
N ALA A 105 -6.18 -6.04 -1.97
CA ALA A 105 -6.44 -5.69 -0.57
C ALA A 105 -7.90 -5.26 -0.34
N HIS A 106 -8.43 -5.51 0.86
CA HIS A 106 -9.75 -5.04 1.29
C HIS A 106 -9.79 -3.51 1.47
N THR A 107 -10.97 -2.90 1.35
CA THR A 107 -11.17 -1.44 1.60
C THR A 107 -11.16 -1.09 3.09
N LEU A 108 -11.35 -2.08 3.96
CA LEU A 108 -11.35 -1.96 5.42
C LEU A 108 -10.08 -2.61 5.98
N CYS A 109 -9.52 -2.05 7.06
CA CYS A 109 -8.46 -2.69 7.81
C CYS A 109 -9.01 -3.93 8.56
N LYS A 110 -8.11 -4.80 9.03
CA LYS A 110 -8.48 -6.02 9.79
C LYS A 110 -9.37 -5.74 10.98
N MET A 111 -9.12 -4.66 11.72
CA MET A 111 -9.94 -4.31 12.89
C MET A 111 -11.37 -3.99 12.48
N CYS A 112 -11.55 -3.13 11.46
CA CYS A 112 -12.88 -2.80 10.95
C CYS A 112 -13.59 -4.00 10.31
N GLU A 113 -12.89 -4.88 9.59
CA GLU A 113 -13.49 -6.12 9.06
C GLU A 113 -13.92 -7.06 10.21
N CYS A 114 -13.13 -7.18 11.27
CA CYS A 114 -13.48 -7.99 12.44
C CYS A 114 -14.76 -7.48 13.11
N GLN A 115 -14.83 -6.17 13.37
CA GLN A 115 -16.01 -5.53 13.94
C GLN A 115 -17.25 -5.74 13.05
N ARG A 116 -17.13 -5.48 11.75
CA ARG A 116 -18.22 -5.69 10.78
C ARG A 116 -18.70 -7.15 10.76
N ALA A 117 -17.78 -8.11 10.87
CA ALA A 117 -18.13 -9.53 10.93
C ALA A 117 -18.88 -9.88 12.22
N GLN A 118 -18.48 -9.33 13.37
CA GLN A 118 -19.18 -9.50 14.64
C GLN A 118 -20.61 -8.93 14.58
N GLU A 119 -20.77 -7.71 14.07
CA GLU A 119 -22.08 -7.08 13.91
C GLU A 119 -23.01 -7.89 12.99
N LYS A 120 -22.47 -8.51 11.93
CA LYS A 120 -23.24 -9.40 11.06
C LYS A 120 -23.69 -10.67 11.80
N ARG A 121 -22.83 -11.26 12.62
CA ARG A 121 -23.20 -12.43 13.44
C ARG A 121 -24.28 -12.08 14.46
N ASN A 122 -24.17 -10.94 15.12
CA ASN A 122 -25.15 -10.47 16.10
C ASN A 122 -26.52 -10.22 15.45
N ARG A 123 -26.55 -9.58 14.27
CA ARG A 123 -27.80 -9.37 13.50
C ARG A 123 -28.47 -10.71 13.14
N ASN A 124 -27.71 -11.68 12.67
CA ASN A 124 -28.23 -13.00 12.31
C ASN A 124 -28.68 -13.83 13.53
N ALA A 125 -28.09 -13.59 14.72
CA ALA A 125 -28.50 -14.24 15.95
C ALA A 125 -29.83 -13.66 16.47
N ASN A 126 -30.02 -12.33 16.35
CA ASN A 126 -31.24 -11.66 16.77
C ASN A 126 -32.43 -12.03 15.89
N THR A 127 -32.28 -12.04 14.56
CA THR A 127 -33.37 -12.45 13.66
C THR A 127 -33.84 -13.89 13.88
N LYS A 128 -33.01 -14.78 14.42
CA LYS A 128 -33.44 -16.13 14.80
C LYS A 128 -34.25 -16.17 16.08
N LYS A 129 -34.05 -15.23 17.01
CA LYS A 129 -34.80 -15.15 18.27
C LYS A 129 -36.22 -14.64 18.05
N ASP A 130 -36.43 -13.79 17.06
CA ASP A 130 -37.74 -13.20 16.75
C ASP A 130 -38.67 -14.15 15.97
N ILE A 131 -38.21 -15.36 15.63
CA ILE A 131 -38.97 -16.37 14.84
C ILE A 131 -39.50 -17.51 15.74
N HIS A 132 -39.29 -17.45 17.06
CA HIS A 132 -39.77 -18.43 18.04
C HIS A 132 -40.58 -17.76 19.14
#